data_AF-A0A7J7PP61-F1
#
_entry.id   AF-A0A7J7PP61-F1
#
_cell.length_a   1.000
_cell.length_b   1.000
_cell.length_c   1.000
_cell.angle_alpha   90.00
_cell.angle_beta   90.00
_cell.angle_gamma   90.00
#
_symmetry.space_group_name_H-M   'P 1'
#
loop_
_entity.id
_entity.type
_entity.pdbx_description
1 polymer ?
#
loop_
_entity_poly.entity_id
_entity_poly.type
_entity_poly.pdbx_seq_one_letter_code
_entity_poly.pdbx_strand_id
1 'polypeptide(L)'
;MARKCSSEECTCTKAIKYELRTCNACFLKNVAWDSSRTYDVLGPADGRPVVLVHGALIGRQCLVLEARALAEAGFRVILPDLPAHGARFKEVPLTLDNAVSTLSDVISKEAAGQKVVVMGFSMGGFVAAAFAAGHPELAAGVVMVACAHDAHTATWRMVRRSAEMVYRMCSYKTKSGFIYNSYPEVMSKDRPEVVECFLRAGAEFDSWQYTWRVMYDANMQQLLPKIKCPALLVVGEKDFRSHEQLWLSLLPKGRLLVLKGGIHQFMLQPGIVDTYRQQAISFATNAQWGKVGEGPAAAEAAAAGPAANGPGNQSSSRLVSNDGAALLAGLDGQVVVVEKPAAAGGVGVGEVWRNLWAQRCSKNK
;
A
#
# COMPACT_ATOMS: atom_id res chain seq x y z
N MET A 1 5.23 -22.19 2.84
CA MET A 1 4.83 -23.24 1.86
C MET A 1 3.34 -23.11 1.59
N ALA A 2 2.95 -22.58 0.43
CA ALA A 2 1.55 -22.58 0.02
C ALA A 2 1.09 -24.03 -0.21
N ARG A 3 0.06 -24.49 0.52
CA ARG A 3 -0.56 -25.80 0.22
C ARG A 3 -1.13 -25.72 -1.19
N LYS A 4 -0.55 -26.47 -2.13
CA LYS A 4 -1.18 -26.76 -3.42
C LYS A 4 -2.53 -27.40 -3.11
N CYS A 5 -3.61 -26.73 -3.47
CA CYS A 5 -4.93 -27.30 -3.39
C CYS A 5 -5.00 -28.38 -4.48
N SER A 6 -5.00 -29.66 -4.10
CA SER A 6 -5.31 -30.75 -5.02
C SER A 6 -6.77 -30.59 -5.44
N SER A 7 -7.01 -30.71 -6.75
CA SER A 7 -8.30 -30.48 -7.39
C SER A 7 -9.43 -31.39 -6.90
N GLU A 8 -9.12 -32.43 -6.12
CA GLU A 8 -10.06 -33.47 -5.69
C GLU A 8 -10.71 -33.20 -4.32
N GLU A 9 -10.18 -32.27 -3.51
CA GLU A 9 -10.76 -31.94 -2.18
C GLU A 9 -11.61 -30.65 -2.17
N CYS A 10 -11.68 -29.90 -3.28
CA CYS A 10 -12.25 -28.55 -3.26
C CYS A 10 -13.72 -28.50 -3.70
N THR A 11 -14.64 -28.77 -2.77
CA THR A 11 -16.09 -28.57 -2.96
C THR A 11 -16.47 -27.07 -2.84
N CYS A 12 -15.90 -26.21 -3.67
CA CYS A 12 -16.13 -24.75 -3.66
C CYS A 12 -17.26 -24.31 -4.63
N THR A 13 -18.45 -24.91 -4.51
CA THR A 13 -19.62 -24.61 -5.37
C THR A 13 -20.62 -23.61 -4.73
N LYS A 14 -20.36 -23.12 -3.52
CA LYS A 14 -21.21 -22.13 -2.84
C LYS A 14 -20.52 -20.77 -2.78
N ALA A 15 -21.27 -19.69 -2.95
CA ALA A 15 -20.78 -18.34 -2.70
C ALA A 15 -20.33 -18.23 -1.23
N ILE A 16 -19.11 -17.75 -1.00
CA ILE A 16 -18.50 -17.69 0.31
C ILE A 16 -18.45 -16.24 0.77
N LYS A 17 -19.04 -15.94 1.93
CA LYS A 17 -18.92 -14.62 2.57
C LYS A 17 -17.61 -14.59 3.35
N TYR A 18 -16.53 -14.14 2.68
CA TYR A 18 -15.23 -13.82 3.26
C TYR A 18 -14.62 -14.89 4.20
N GLU A 19 -14.81 -16.19 3.94
CA GLU A 19 -14.24 -17.24 4.78
C GLU A 19 -12.71 -17.33 4.63
N LEU A 20 -12.02 -17.12 5.74
CA LEU A 20 -10.56 -17.12 5.87
C LEU A 20 -9.91 -18.52 5.73
N ARG A 21 -10.68 -19.59 5.49
CA ARG A 21 -10.16 -20.98 5.46
C ARG A 21 -9.88 -21.54 4.07
N THR A 22 -10.26 -20.84 2.99
CA THR A 22 -10.12 -21.31 1.61
C THR A 22 -8.78 -20.89 0.98
N CYS A 23 -8.29 -21.48 -0.11
CA CYS A 23 -7.08 -20.93 -0.76
C CYS A 23 -7.38 -19.58 -1.47
N ASN A 24 -6.36 -18.76 -1.76
CA ASN A 24 -6.55 -17.45 -2.41
C ASN A 24 -7.27 -17.54 -3.76
N ALA A 25 -6.99 -18.58 -4.55
CA ALA A 25 -7.63 -18.76 -5.85
C ALA A 25 -9.13 -19.09 -5.71
N CYS A 26 -9.49 -19.98 -4.78
CA CYS A 26 -10.88 -20.30 -4.50
C CYS A 26 -11.63 -19.12 -3.88
N PHE A 27 -10.96 -18.34 -3.06
CA PHE A 27 -11.53 -17.13 -2.48
C PHE A 27 -11.88 -16.09 -3.54
N LEU A 28 -10.95 -15.77 -4.46
CA LEU A 28 -11.22 -14.82 -5.54
C LEU A 28 -12.38 -15.27 -6.44
N LYS A 29 -12.51 -16.57 -6.70
CA LYS A 29 -13.61 -17.11 -7.51
C LYS A 29 -14.98 -16.98 -6.82
N ASN A 30 -15.03 -17.16 -5.50
CA ASN A 30 -16.28 -17.35 -4.75
C ASN A 30 -16.66 -16.20 -3.82
N VAL A 31 -15.81 -15.18 -3.65
CA VAL A 31 -16.13 -14.02 -2.84
C VAL A 31 -17.32 -13.27 -3.45
N ALA A 32 -18.36 -13.09 -2.64
CA ALA A 32 -19.58 -12.41 -3.06
C ALA A 32 -19.35 -10.90 -3.13
N TRP A 33 -19.30 -10.35 -4.35
CA TRP A 33 -19.19 -8.92 -4.58
C TRP A 33 -20.56 -8.28 -4.58
N ASP A 34 -20.79 -7.41 -3.60
CA ASP A 34 -22.03 -6.64 -3.50
C ASP A 34 -21.78 -5.21 -3.96
N SER A 35 -22.20 -4.93 -5.19
CA SER A 35 -22.10 -3.61 -5.81
C SER A 35 -23.02 -2.57 -5.18
N SER A 36 -23.91 -2.95 -4.25
CA SER A 36 -24.71 -1.99 -3.47
C SER A 36 -23.95 -1.45 -2.25
N ARG A 37 -22.89 -2.14 -1.81
CA ARG A 37 -22.04 -1.70 -0.69
C ARG A 37 -20.89 -0.85 -1.21
N THR A 38 -20.62 0.27 -0.57
CA THR A 38 -19.53 1.20 -0.93
C THR A 38 -18.20 0.90 -0.20
N TYR A 39 -18.22 0.00 0.78
CA TYR A 39 -17.05 -0.54 1.45
C TYR A 39 -17.32 -1.95 1.99
N ASP A 40 -16.27 -2.71 2.24
CA ASP A 40 -16.31 -4.01 2.92
C ASP A 40 -15.49 -3.98 4.22
N VAL A 41 -15.84 -4.86 5.16
CA VAL A 41 -15.10 -5.04 6.41
C VAL A 41 -14.76 -6.52 6.60
N LEU A 42 -13.50 -6.83 6.88
CA LEU A 42 -12.99 -8.17 7.12
C LEU A 42 -12.29 -8.25 8.47
N GLY A 43 -12.21 -9.46 9.04
CA GLY A 43 -11.51 -9.72 10.29
C GLY A 43 -12.37 -9.52 11.55
N PRO A 44 -11.77 -9.69 12.74
CA PRO A 44 -12.49 -9.67 14.01
C PRO A 44 -13.02 -8.27 14.36
N ALA A 45 -14.13 -8.22 15.10
CA ALA A 45 -14.80 -6.94 15.44
C ALA A 45 -13.99 -6.06 16.40
N ASP A 46 -13.20 -6.69 17.25
CA ASP A 46 -12.28 -6.11 18.22
C ASP A 46 -10.84 -5.97 17.69
N GLY A 47 -10.61 -6.31 16.41
CA GLY A 47 -9.31 -6.16 15.76
C GLY A 47 -8.90 -4.70 15.61
N ARG A 48 -7.59 -4.43 15.68
CA ARG A 48 -7.05 -3.09 15.41
C ARG A 48 -7.37 -2.66 13.97
N PRO A 49 -7.85 -1.44 13.74
CA PRO A 49 -8.42 -1.07 12.45
C PRO A 49 -7.35 -0.70 11.41
N VAL A 50 -7.46 -1.30 10.22
CA VAL A 50 -6.61 -1.02 9.06
C VAL A 50 -7.50 -0.64 7.88
N VAL A 51 -7.26 0.53 7.28
CA VAL A 51 -7.96 0.98 6.07
C VAL A 51 -7.08 0.70 4.85
N LEU A 52 -7.59 -0.06 3.87
CA LEU A 52 -6.90 -0.31 2.61
C LEU A 52 -7.48 0.57 1.49
N VAL A 53 -6.64 1.40 0.88
CA VAL A 53 -7.02 2.37 -0.14
C VAL A 53 -6.51 1.92 -1.51
N HIS A 54 -7.44 1.65 -2.43
CA HIS A 54 -7.12 1.18 -3.77
C HIS A 54 -6.45 2.26 -4.64
N GLY A 55 -5.81 1.82 -5.71
CA GLY A 55 -5.13 2.67 -6.69
C GLY A 55 -6.06 3.18 -7.78
N ALA A 56 -5.47 3.84 -8.78
CA ALA A 56 -6.19 4.27 -9.96
C ALA A 56 -6.63 3.07 -10.82
N LEU A 57 -7.76 3.19 -11.52
CA LEU A 57 -8.31 2.19 -12.45
C LEU A 57 -8.71 0.85 -11.81
N ILE A 58 -8.64 0.74 -10.49
CA ILE A 58 -9.02 -0.45 -9.73
C ILE A 58 -9.94 -0.04 -8.60
N GLY A 59 -10.82 -0.95 -8.17
CA GLY A 59 -11.64 -0.80 -6.96
C GLY A 59 -11.09 -1.58 -5.77
N ARG A 60 -11.80 -1.53 -4.65
CA ARG A 60 -11.46 -2.24 -3.41
C ARG A 60 -11.26 -3.75 -3.60
N GLN A 61 -11.93 -4.33 -4.60
CA GLN A 61 -11.89 -5.76 -4.90
C GLN A 61 -10.47 -6.22 -5.24
N CYS A 62 -9.67 -5.35 -5.87
CA CYS A 62 -8.29 -5.65 -6.23
C CYS A 62 -7.34 -5.71 -5.02
N LEU A 63 -7.78 -5.28 -3.83
CA LEU A 63 -7.03 -5.34 -2.57
C LEU A 63 -7.51 -6.45 -1.62
N VAL A 64 -8.43 -7.30 -2.06
CA VAL A 64 -9.11 -8.23 -1.15
C VAL A 64 -8.18 -9.31 -0.59
N LEU A 65 -7.13 -9.68 -1.33
CA LEU A 65 -6.16 -10.66 -0.83
C LEU A 65 -5.25 -10.04 0.25
N GLU A 66 -4.90 -8.76 0.12
CA GLU A 66 -4.21 -7.99 1.15
C GLU A 66 -5.10 -7.86 2.39
N ALA A 67 -6.38 -7.55 2.19
CA ALA A 67 -7.37 -7.47 3.26
C ALA A 67 -7.50 -8.78 4.01
N ARG A 68 -7.57 -9.88 3.26
CA ARG A 68 -7.66 -11.21 3.81
C ARG A 68 -6.44 -11.56 4.66
N ALA A 69 -5.23 -11.29 4.16
CA ALA A 69 -3.99 -11.56 4.90
C ALA A 69 -3.91 -10.76 6.21
N LEU A 70 -4.33 -9.50 6.21
CA LEU A 70 -4.41 -8.67 7.42
C LEU A 70 -5.50 -9.17 8.38
N ALA A 71 -6.66 -9.57 7.86
CA ALA A 71 -7.74 -10.14 8.67
C ALA A 71 -7.32 -11.47 9.34
N GLU A 72 -6.60 -12.34 8.62
CA GLU A 72 -6.01 -13.57 9.16
C GLU A 72 -4.96 -13.27 10.24
N ALA A 73 -4.28 -12.13 10.17
CA ALA A 73 -3.37 -11.63 11.20
C ALA A 73 -4.09 -10.91 12.38
N GLY A 74 -5.44 -10.92 12.41
CA GLY A 74 -6.24 -10.39 13.52
C GLY A 74 -6.60 -8.91 13.43
N PHE A 75 -6.39 -8.26 12.28
CA PHE A 75 -6.79 -6.85 12.08
C PHE A 75 -8.24 -6.73 11.62
N ARG A 76 -8.90 -5.64 12.01
CA ARG A 76 -10.20 -5.23 11.45
C ARG A 76 -9.94 -4.41 10.20
N VAL A 77 -10.15 -4.99 9.02
CA VAL A 77 -9.76 -4.37 7.76
C VAL A 77 -10.95 -3.74 7.07
N ILE A 78 -10.87 -2.44 6.78
CA ILE A 78 -11.91 -1.63 6.13
C ILE A 78 -11.45 -1.33 4.70
N LEU A 79 -12.27 -1.68 3.72
CA LEU A 79 -11.95 -1.61 2.29
C LEU A 79 -12.98 -0.71 1.60
N PRO A 80 -12.80 0.62 1.55
CA PRO A 80 -13.69 1.51 0.83
C PRO A 80 -13.41 1.52 -0.67
N ASP A 81 -14.47 1.73 -1.46
CA ASP A 81 -14.33 2.35 -2.78
C ASP A 81 -14.26 3.87 -2.63
N LEU A 82 -13.32 4.49 -3.34
CA LEU A 82 -13.23 5.93 -3.49
C LEU A 82 -14.29 6.44 -4.49
N PRO A 83 -14.61 7.74 -4.48
CA PRO A 83 -15.44 8.34 -5.52
C PRO A 83 -14.92 8.02 -6.92
N ALA A 84 -15.84 7.89 -7.88
CA ALA A 84 -15.57 7.46 -9.25
C ALA A 84 -14.92 6.07 -9.36
N HIS A 85 -15.08 5.18 -8.37
CA HIS A 85 -14.58 3.81 -8.40
C HIS A 85 -15.59 2.80 -7.82
N GLY A 86 -15.59 1.58 -8.32
CA GLY A 86 -16.36 0.44 -7.85
C GLY A 86 -17.85 0.77 -7.70
N ALA A 87 -18.41 0.53 -6.51
CA ALA A 87 -19.81 0.83 -6.23
C ALA A 87 -20.14 2.34 -6.28
N ARG A 88 -19.12 3.21 -6.24
CA ARG A 88 -19.21 4.67 -6.24
C ARG A 88 -18.81 5.30 -7.56
N PHE A 89 -18.78 4.52 -8.65
CA PHE A 89 -18.38 4.99 -9.99
C PHE A 89 -19.16 6.24 -10.47
N LYS A 90 -20.40 6.44 -10.01
CA LYS A 90 -21.23 7.61 -10.35
C LYS A 90 -20.88 8.87 -9.56
N GLU A 91 -20.10 8.77 -8.49
CA GLU A 91 -19.73 9.89 -7.64
C GLU A 91 -18.52 10.63 -8.24
N VAL A 92 -18.80 11.49 -9.22
CA VAL A 92 -17.80 12.30 -9.94
C VAL A 92 -17.96 13.80 -9.59
N PRO A 93 -16.86 14.59 -9.57
CA PRO A 93 -15.47 14.17 -9.80
C PRO A 93 -14.83 13.55 -8.55
N LEU A 94 -13.81 12.71 -8.74
CA LEU A 94 -12.89 12.34 -7.66
C LEU A 94 -11.90 13.50 -7.40
N THR A 95 -11.75 13.89 -6.13
CA THR A 95 -10.79 14.88 -5.65
C THR A 95 -10.00 14.31 -4.47
N LEU A 96 -8.86 14.92 -4.11
CA LEU A 96 -8.12 14.48 -2.93
C LEU A 96 -9.00 14.63 -1.66
N ASP A 97 -9.72 15.74 -1.54
CA ASP A 97 -10.54 16.04 -0.37
C ASP A 97 -11.69 15.04 -0.20
N ASN A 98 -12.42 14.70 -1.28
CA ASN A 98 -13.52 13.74 -1.15
C ASN A 98 -13.03 12.29 -0.99
N ALA A 99 -11.82 11.97 -1.45
CA ALA A 99 -11.16 10.71 -1.15
C ALA A 99 -10.76 10.62 0.33
N VAL A 100 -10.20 11.68 0.91
CA VAL A 100 -9.88 11.76 2.34
C VAL A 100 -11.16 11.73 3.19
N SER A 101 -12.19 12.48 2.81
CA SER A 101 -13.51 12.47 3.48
C SER A 101 -14.12 11.07 3.51
N THR A 102 -14.00 10.32 2.41
CA THR A 102 -14.44 8.92 2.35
C THR A 102 -13.79 8.08 3.44
N LEU A 103 -12.48 8.27 3.67
CA LEU A 103 -11.77 7.52 4.69
C LEU A 103 -12.27 7.92 6.08
N SER A 104 -12.40 9.21 6.35
CA SER A 104 -12.94 9.72 7.61
C SER A 104 -14.34 9.18 7.89
N ASP A 105 -15.21 9.11 6.87
CA ASP A 105 -16.57 8.59 7.00
C ASP A 105 -16.58 7.10 7.37
N VAL A 106 -15.81 6.25 6.69
CA VAL A 106 -15.77 4.82 7.02
C VAL A 106 -15.07 4.54 8.35
N ILE A 107 -14.05 5.32 8.70
CA ILE A 107 -13.36 5.24 9.99
C ILE A 107 -14.32 5.61 11.13
N SER A 108 -15.12 6.66 10.96
CA SER A 108 -16.09 7.07 11.98
C SER A 108 -17.15 5.99 12.25
N LYS A 109 -17.49 5.17 11.25
CA LYS A 109 -18.48 4.09 11.35
C LYS A 109 -17.88 2.81 11.94
N GLU A 110 -16.67 2.46 11.54
CA GLU A 110 -16.10 1.13 11.78
C GLU A 110 -14.99 1.11 12.85
N ALA A 111 -14.45 2.27 13.23
CA ALA A 111 -13.29 2.43 14.09
C ALA A 111 -13.39 3.67 15.00
N ALA A 112 -14.62 4.05 15.39
CA ALA A 112 -14.86 5.23 16.23
C ALA A 112 -14.00 5.24 17.50
N GLY A 113 -13.30 6.36 17.74
CA GLY A 113 -12.44 6.54 18.92
C GLY A 113 -11.11 5.79 18.90
N GLN A 114 -10.81 5.05 17.83
CA GLN A 114 -9.55 4.33 17.66
C GLN A 114 -8.67 5.00 16.61
N LYS A 115 -7.36 4.92 16.81
CA LYS A 115 -6.41 5.20 15.73
C LYS A 115 -6.40 4.06 14.71
N VAL A 116 -6.16 4.39 13.45
CA VAL A 116 -6.14 3.47 12.31
C VAL A 116 -4.78 3.44 11.64
N VAL A 117 -4.39 2.29 11.08
CA VAL A 117 -3.34 2.27 10.05
C VAL A 117 -3.99 2.45 8.69
N VAL A 118 -3.50 3.39 7.88
CA VAL A 118 -3.98 3.58 6.51
C VAL A 118 -2.92 3.10 5.54
N MET A 119 -3.26 2.12 4.70
CA MET A 119 -2.35 1.59 3.67
C MET A 119 -2.93 1.89 2.30
N GLY A 120 -2.16 2.62 1.48
CA GLY A 120 -2.61 3.05 0.17
C GLY A 120 -1.72 2.54 -0.96
N PHE A 121 -2.34 1.96 -1.99
CA PHE A 121 -1.65 1.50 -3.19
C PHE A 121 -1.71 2.55 -4.31
N SER A 122 -0.56 2.85 -4.92
CA SER A 122 -0.43 3.78 -6.04
C SER A 122 -1.11 5.13 -5.73
N MET A 123 -2.13 5.56 -6.48
CA MET A 123 -2.95 6.73 -6.15
C MET A 123 -3.44 6.73 -4.69
N GLY A 124 -3.86 5.57 -4.16
CA GLY A 124 -4.30 5.43 -2.77
C GLY A 124 -3.21 5.77 -1.76
N GLY A 125 -1.93 5.64 -2.12
CA GLY A 125 -0.81 6.06 -1.27
C GLY A 125 -0.75 7.57 -1.06
N PHE A 126 -1.11 8.36 -2.08
CA PHE A 126 -1.23 9.82 -1.95
C PHE A 126 -2.41 10.19 -1.04
N VAL A 127 -3.55 9.50 -1.19
CA VAL A 127 -4.73 9.68 -0.32
C VAL A 127 -4.41 9.32 1.13
N ALA A 128 -3.70 8.19 1.34
CA ALA A 128 -3.28 7.75 2.67
C ALA A 128 -2.33 8.76 3.35
N ALA A 129 -1.38 9.32 2.60
CA ALA A 129 -0.48 10.36 3.08
C ALA A 129 -1.24 11.65 3.43
N ALA A 130 -2.19 12.07 2.59
CA ALA A 130 -3.02 13.24 2.84
C ALA A 130 -3.90 13.04 4.09
N PHE A 131 -4.51 11.87 4.26
CA PHE A 131 -5.25 11.52 5.46
C PHE A 131 -4.36 11.58 6.71
N ALA A 132 -3.20 10.93 6.70
CA ALA A 132 -2.29 10.90 7.85
C ALA A 132 -1.71 12.29 8.21
N ALA A 133 -1.56 13.17 7.21
CA ALA A 133 -1.13 14.55 7.42
C ALA A 133 -2.26 15.45 7.95
N GLY A 134 -3.51 15.23 7.51
CA GLY A 134 -4.69 16.01 7.90
C GLY A 134 -5.36 15.55 9.19
N HIS A 135 -5.20 14.28 9.55
CA HIS A 135 -5.80 13.64 10.73
C HIS A 135 -4.73 12.93 11.61
N PRO A 136 -3.69 13.64 12.08
CA PRO A 136 -2.59 13.04 12.85
C PRO A 136 -3.05 12.38 14.15
N GLU A 137 -4.19 12.80 14.71
CA GLU A 137 -4.84 12.23 15.89
C GLU A 137 -5.50 10.87 15.63
N LEU A 138 -5.89 10.59 14.38
CA LEU A 138 -6.52 9.33 13.96
C LEU A 138 -5.52 8.34 13.38
N ALA A 139 -4.32 8.78 12.96
CA ALA A 139 -3.37 7.91 12.29
C ALA A 139 -2.43 7.19 13.28
N ALA A 140 -2.56 5.87 13.42
CA ALA A 140 -1.60 5.00 14.10
C ALA A 140 -0.34 4.75 13.25
N GLY A 141 -0.48 4.80 11.93
CA GLY A 141 0.61 4.62 10.98
C GLY A 141 0.11 4.75 9.54
N VAL A 142 1.03 4.98 8.61
CA VAL A 142 0.72 5.08 7.18
C VAL A 142 1.66 4.21 6.35
N VAL A 143 1.10 3.45 5.41
CA VAL A 143 1.87 2.67 4.43
C VAL A 143 1.56 3.18 3.03
N MET A 144 2.59 3.61 2.33
CA MET A 144 2.55 4.18 0.99
C MET A 144 3.19 3.19 0.02
N VAL A 145 2.36 2.52 -0.78
CA VAL A 145 2.75 1.36 -1.60
C VAL A 145 2.77 1.77 -3.07
N ALA A 146 3.86 1.52 -3.78
CA ALA A 146 4.00 1.75 -5.23
C ALA A 146 3.64 3.18 -5.70
N CYS A 147 3.93 4.21 -4.89
CA CYS A 147 3.49 5.58 -5.17
C CYS A 147 4.60 6.64 -5.14
N ALA A 148 5.86 6.26 -4.92
CA ALA A 148 6.97 7.18 -4.70
C ALA A 148 7.50 7.88 -5.97
N HIS A 149 6.69 8.77 -6.54
CA HIS A 149 7.02 9.52 -7.74
C HIS A 149 6.48 10.95 -7.77
N ASP A 150 7.07 11.78 -8.63
CA ASP A 150 6.63 13.16 -8.83
C ASP A 150 5.58 13.31 -9.92
N ALA A 151 4.35 13.59 -9.50
CA ALA A 151 3.22 13.86 -10.37
C ALA A 151 3.32 15.20 -11.14
N HIS A 152 4.26 16.08 -10.80
CA HIS A 152 4.44 17.41 -11.42
C HIS A 152 5.41 17.42 -12.61
N THR A 153 6.14 16.32 -12.87
CA THR A 153 7.05 16.24 -14.02
C THR A 153 6.32 16.47 -15.36
N ALA A 154 7.08 16.88 -16.39
CA ALA A 154 6.53 17.06 -17.73
C ALA A 154 5.87 15.78 -18.28
N THR A 155 6.46 14.62 -18.00
CA THR A 155 5.91 13.30 -18.36
C THR A 155 4.52 13.11 -17.76
N TRP A 156 4.34 13.34 -16.45
CA TRP A 156 3.04 13.17 -15.81
C TRP A 156 2.02 14.22 -16.23
N ARG A 157 2.46 15.47 -16.51
CA ARG A 157 1.58 16.48 -17.14
C ARG A 157 1.12 16.08 -18.54
N MET A 158 1.97 15.39 -19.30
CA MET A 158 1.59 14.83 -20.60
C MET A 158 0.63 13.64 -20.43
N VAL A 159 0.89 12.73 -19.49
CA VAL A 159 -0.01 11.62 -19.13
C VAL A 159 -1.40 12.15 -18.76
N ARG A 160 -1.51 13.25 -18.01
CA ARG A 160 -2.80 13.91 -17.74
C ARG A 160 -3.51 14.35 -19.03
N ARG A 161 -2.80 15.04 -19.91
CA ARG A 161 -3.39 15.57 -21.15
C ARG A 161 -3.81 14.44 -22.09
N SER A 162 -3.02 13.37 -22.15
CA SER A 162 -3.36 12.19 -22.93
C SER A 162 -4.44 11.35 -22.26
N ALA A 163 -4.53 11.31 -20.92
CA ALA A 163 -5.54 10.57 -20.18
C ALA A 163 -6.96 10.96 -20.57
N GLU A 164 -7.25 12.26 -20.58
CA GLU A 164 -8.57 12.79 -20.97
C GLU A 164 -8.87 12.54 -22.46
N MET A 165 -7.86 12.67 -23.31
CA MET A 165 -7.97 12.39 -24.75
C MET A 165 -8.20 10.90 -25.04
N VAL A 166 -7.41 10.01 -24.44
CA VAL A 166 -7.55 8.55 -24.50
C VAL A 166 -8.90 8.12 -23.95
N TYR A 167 -9.34 8.72 -22.85
CA TYR A 167 -10.68 8.51 -22.30
C TYR A 167 -11.77 8.82 -23.34
N ARG A 168 -11.68 9.95 -24.03
CA ARG A 168 -12.71 10.39 -24.99
C ARG A 168 -12.68 9.64 -26.32
N MET A 169 -11.52 9.15 -26.77
CA MET A 169 -11.36 8.59 -28.12
C MET A 169 -11.26 7.06 -28.17
N CYS A 170 -10.88 6.39 -27.07
CA CYS A 170 -10.70 4.93 -27.08
C CYS A 170 -11.97 4.18 -26.65
N SER A 171 -12.26 3.08 -27.36
CA SER A 171 -13.32 2.15 -26.97
C SER A 171 -13.03 1.52 -25.59
N TYR A 172 -14.07 1.04 -24.90
CA TYR A 172 -13.92 0.29 -23.65
C TYR A 172 -12.96 -0.90 -23.81
N LYS A 173 -13.00 -1.60 -24.95
CA LYS A 173 -12.10 -2.73 -25.27
C LYS A 173 -10.64 -2.30 -25.38
N THR A 174 -10.38 -1.14 -26.00
CA THR A 174 -9.02 -0.60 -26.14
C THR A 174 -8.47 -0.19 -24.78
N LYS A 175 -9.31 0.46 -23.97
CA LYS A 175 -9.02 0.87 -22.59
C LYS A 175 -8.68 -0.36 -21.74
N SER A 176 -9.58 -1.33 -21.62
CA SER A 176 -9.35 -2.53 -20.82
C SER A 176 -8.10 -3.30 -21.24
N GLY A 177 -7.83 -3.41 -22.55
CA GLY A 177 -6.60 -3.99 -23.09
C GLY A 177 -5.29 -3.32 -22.61
N PHE A 178 -5.30 -2.01 -22.33
CA PHE A 178 -4.14 -1.30 -21.80
C PHE A 178 -3.76 -1.80 -20.40
N ILE A 179 -4.73 -2.01 -19.51
CA ILE A 179 -4.46 -2.56 -18.16
C ILE A 179 -3.94 -3.99 -18.25
N TYR A 180 -4.57 -4.84 -19.08
CA TYR A 180 -4.13 -6.24 -19.24
C TYR A 180 -2.70 -6.35 -19.73
N ASN A 181 -2.34 -5.55 -20.74
CA ASN A 181 -1.04 -5.63 -21.37
C ASN A 181 0.07 -4.90 -20.58
N SER A 182 -0.29 -4.04 -19.63
CA SER A 182 0.70 -3.28 -18.83
C SER A 182 1.43 -4.14 -17.80
N TYR A 183 0.85 -5.27 -17.37
CA TYR A 183 1.42 -6.11 -16.32
C TYR A 183 1.33 -7.61 -16.65
N PRO A 184 1.98 -8.10 -17.73
CA PRO A 184 1.83 -9.48 -18.19
C PRO A 184 2.30 -10.53 -17.18
N GLU A 185 3.24 -10.20 -16.29
CA GLU A 185 3.71 -11.08 -15.20
C GLU A 185 2.62 -11.36 -14.15
N VAL A 186 1.66 -10.46 -14.01
CA VAL A 186 0.55 -10.56 -13.04
C VAL A 186 -0.74 -10.95 -13.75
N MET A 187 -1.01 -10.33 -14.89
CA MET A 187 -2.16 -10.57 -15.77
C MET A 187 -1.88 -11.72 -16.74
N SER A 188 -1.48 -12.86 -16.19
CA SER A 188 -1.17 -14.07 -16.96
C SER A 188 -2.41 -14.96 -17.14
N LYS A 189 -2.46 -15.70 -18.25
CA LYS A 189 -3.43 -16.77 -18.49
C LYS A 189 -3.34 -17.88 -17.43
N ASP A 190 -2.19 -18.02 -16.77
CA ASP A 190 -1.97 -19.00 -15.70
C ASP A 190 -2.61 -18.58 -14.36
N ARG A 191 -3.12 -17.35 -14.27
CA ARG A 191 -3.78 -16.79 -13.09
C ARG A 191 -5.12 -16.15 -13.44
N PRO A 192 -6.05 -16.93 -14.03
CA PRO A 192 -7.33 -16.40 -14.51
C PRO A 192 -8.16 -15.76 -13.40
N GLU A 193 -7.98 -16.18 -12.14
CA GLU A 193 -8.67 -15.59 -10.99
C GLU A 193 -8.27 -14.13 -10.70
N VAL A 194 -7.01 -13.76 -10.96
CA VAL A 194 -6.54 -12.37 -10.78
C VAL A 194 -7.08 -11.51 -11.90
N VAL A 195 -7.00 -12.01 -13.13
CA VAL A 195 -7.57 -11.35 -14.32
C VAL A 195 -9.07 -11.14 -14.14
N GLU A 196 -9.79 -12.16 -13.69
CA GLU A 196 -11.23 -12.10 -13.43
C GLU A 196 -11.57 -11.11 -12.31
N CYS A 197 -10.78 -11.07 -11.23
CA CYS A 197 -10.97 -10.09 -10.16
C CYS A 197 -10.88 -8.65 -10.69
N PHE A 198 -9.88 -8.35 -11.53
CA PHE A 198 -9.71 -7.03 -12.13
C PHE A 198 -10.81 -6.70 -13.14
N LEU A 199 -11.28 -7.70 -13.92
CA LEU A 199 -12.45 -7.56 -14.80
C LEU A 199 -13.70 -7.20 -14.00
N ARG A 200 -13.99 -7.96 -12.94
CA ARG A 200 -15.16 -7.78 -12.07
C ARG A 200 -15.11 -6.48 -11.28
N ALA A 201 -13.92 -6.03 -10.88
CA ALA A 201 -13.72 -4.76 -10.20
C ALA A 201 -14.05 -3.55 -11.10
N GLY A 202 -14.17 -3.77 -12.41
CA GLY A 202 -14.32 -2.69 -13.37
C GLY A 202 -13.01 -1.93 -13.49
N ALA A 203 -12.26 -2.18 -14.55
CA ALA A 203 -11.22 -1.25 -14.97
C ALA A 203 -11.85 0.13 -15.24
N GLU A 204 -11.90 1.00 -14.23
CA GLU A 204 -12.68 2.24 -14.25
C GLU A 204 -11.93 3.35 -15.01
N PHE A 205 -11.77 3.15 -16.30
CA PHE A 205 -11.13 4.15 -17.16
C PHE A 205 -11.85 5.49 -17.18
N ASP A 206 -13.13 5.51 -16.83
CA ASP A 206 -13.93 6.73 -16.74
C ASP A 206 -13.43 7.65 -15.60
N SER A 207 -12.77 7.06 -14.60
CA SER A 207 -12.17 7.77 -13.47
C SER A 207 -10.74 8.26 -13.73
N TRP A 208 -10.10 7.78 -14.80
CA TRP A 208 -8.67 8.01 -15.09
C TRP A 208 -8.27 9.49 -15.15
N GLN A 209 -9.15 10.34 -15.68
CA GLN A 209 -8.93 11.78 -15.73
C GLN A 209 -8.87 12.43 -14.33
N TYR A 210 -9.60 11.88 -13.36
CA TYR A 210 -9.65 12.38 -11.99
C TYR A 210 -8.52 11.83 -11.12
N THR A 211 -8.08 10.59 -11.37
CA THR A 211 -7.03 9.94 -10.57
C THR A 211 -5.71 10.69 -10.62
N TRP A 212 -5.33 11.23 -11.79
CA TRP A 212 -4.16 12.08 -11.91
C TRP A 212 -4.26 13.33 -11.05
N ARG A 213 -5.45 13.94 -11.00
CA ARG A 213 -5.66 15.17 -10.24
C ARG A 213 -5.46 14.94 -8.75
N VAL A 214 -5.87 13.79 -8.22
CA VAL A 214 -5.58 13.40 -6.84
C VAL A 214 -4.07 13.37 -6.57
N MET A 215 -3.29 12.69 -7.43
CA MET A 215 -1.84 12.58 -7.26
C MET A 215 -1.11 13.92 -7.41
N TYR A 216 -1.59 14.77 -8.31
CA TYR A 216 -1.03 16.11 -8.52
C TYR A 216 -1.38 17.09 -7.40
N ASP A 217 -2.64 17.09 -6.95
CA ASP A 217 -3.10 17.99 -5.88
C ASP A 217 -2.55 17.55 -4.51
N ALA A 218 -2.23 16.26 -4.35
CA ALA A 218 -1.43 15.74 -3.24
C ALA A 218 0.02 16.21 -3.36
N ASN A 219 0.28 17.46 -2.97
CA ASN A 219 1.62 18.04 -2.91
C ASN A 219 2.46 17.34 -1.83
N MET A 220 3.06 16.21 -2.17
CA MET A 220 3.73 15.31 -1.22
C MET A 220 4.88 15.99 -0.49
N GLN A 221 5.57 16.94 -1.11
CA GLN A 221 6.66 17.68 -0.44
C GLN A 221 6.14 18.51 0.74
N GLN A 222 4.88 18.96 0.69
CA GLN A 222 4.23 19.69 1.77
C GLN A 222 3.50 18.78 2.77
N LEU A 223 2.98 17.63 2.31
CA LEU A 223 2.24 16.69 3.15
C LEU A 223 3.15 15.85 4.04
N LEU A 224 4.23 15.29 3.49
CA LEU A 224 5.08 14.33 4.19
C LEU A 224 5.68 14.86 5.51
N PRO A 225 6.15 16.12 5.63
CA PRO A 225 6.63 16.67 6.90
C PRO A 225 5.56 16.79 8.01
N LYS A 226 4.28 16.79 7.63
CA LYS A 226 3.15 16.90 8.55
C LYS A 226 2.74 15.55 9.16
N ILE A 227 3.13 14.44 8.55
CA ILE A 227 2.83 13.08 9.04
C ILE A 227 3.59 12.82 10.35
N LYS A 228 2.86 12.62 11.46
CA LYS A 228 3.45 12.46 12.81
C LYS A 228 3.59 11.01 13.27
N CYS A 229 2.77 10.12 12.70
CA CYS A 229 2.82 8.69 12.96
C CYS A 229 3.99 8.02 12.20
N PRO A 230 4.36 6.78 12.55
CA PRO A 230 5.28 5.98 11.73
C PRO A 230 4.79 5.87 10.29
N ALA A 231 5.70 5.98 9.33
CA ALA A 231 5.41 5.90 7.90
C ALA A 231 6.32 4.88 7.21
N LEU A 232 5.75 4.03 6.36
CA LEU A 232 6.47 3.06 5.55
C LEU A 232 6.23 3.34 4.06
N LEU A 233 7.30 3.60 3.33
CA LEU A 233 7.31 3.63 1.87
C LEU A 233 7.67 2.25 1.36
N VAL A 234 6.84 1.64 0.52
CA VAL A 234 7.11 0.35 -0.12
C VAL A 234 7.13 0.53 -1.63
N VAL A 235 8.25 0.20 -2.27
CA VAL A 235 8.43 0.35 -3.72
C VAL A 235 9.04 -0.90 -4.32
N GLY A 236 8.67 -1.20 -5.57
CA GLY A 236 9.34 -2.20 -6.37
C GLY A 236 10.62 -1.64 -7.00
N GLU A 237 11.67 -2.45 -7.11
CA GLU A 237 12.91 -2.06 -7.78
C GLU A 237 12.70 -1.69 -9.26
N LYS A 238 11.80 -2.42 -9.94
CA LYS A 238 11.43 -2.21 -11.35
C LYS A 238 10.19 -1.33 -11.51
N ASP A 239 9.68 -0.77 -10.43
CA ASP A 239 8.53 0.13 -10.46
C ASP A 239 8.92 1.52 -10.97
N PHE A 240 7.93 2.30 -11.38
CA PHE A 240 8.09 3.71 -11.65
C PHE A 240 8.33 4.48 -10.33
N ARG A 241 9.61 4.57 -9.96
CA ARG A 241 10.08 5.25 -8.76
C ARG A 241 11.06 6.37 -9.13
N SER A 242 10.90 7.52 -8.49
CA SER A 242 11.78 8.67 -8.74
C SER A 242 12.02 9.53 -7.50
N HIS A 243 11.16 9.39 -6.49
CA HIS A 243 11.09 10.32 -5.37
C HIS A 243 11.19 9.62 -4.01
N GLU A 244 11.45 8.31 -3.97
CA GLU A 244 11.45 7.54 -2.73
C GLU A 244 12.48 8.02 -1.70
N GLN A 245 13.67 8.46 -2.15
CA GLN A 245 14.70 8.99 -1.25
C GLN A 245 14.34 10.40 -0.75
N LEU A 246 13.76 11.24 -1.61
CA LEU A 246 13.27 12.56 -1.22
C LEU A 246 12.10 12.42 -0.23
N TRP A 247 11.16 11.52 -0.49
CA TRP A 247 10.02 11.32 0.39
C TRP A 247 10.46 10.75 1.74
N LEU A 248 11.41 9.82 1.74
CA LEU A 248 12.01 9.31 2.97
C LEU A 248 12.66 10.43 3.81
N SER A 249 13.38 11.36 3.17
CA SER A 249 14.05 12.45 3.91
C SER A 249 13.05 13.43 4.55
N LEU A 250 11.91 13.66 3.90
CA LEU A 250 10.84 14.54 4.37
C LEU A 250 9.98 13.93 5.48
N LEU A 251 9.89 12.60 5.55
CA LEU A 251 9.14 11.91 6.60
C LEU A 251 9.85 12.05 7.97
N PRO A 252 9.13 12.49 9.03
CA PRO A 252 9.70 12.56 10.37
C PRO A 252 10.06 11.18 10.94
N LYS A 253 9.22 10.17 10.68
CA LYS A 253 9.36 8.77 11.14
C LYS A 253 9.23 7.79 9.97
N GLY A 254 10.01 8.02 8.92
CA GLY A 254 9.94 7.25 7.67
C GLY A 254 10.88 6.05 7.64
N ARG A 255 10.40 4.95 7.05
CA ARG A 255 11.22 3.83 6.56
C ARG A 255 10.93 3.58 5.09
N LEU A 256 11.94 3.15 4.35
CA LEU A 256 11.81 2.76 2.95
C LEU A 256 12.11 1.27 2.79
N LEU A 257 11.21 0.57 2.12
CA LEU A 257 11.29 -0.83 1.75
C LEU A 257 11.35 -0.94 0.23
N VAL A 258 12.46 -1.44 -0.30
CA VAL A 258 12.61 -1.73 -1.73
C VAL A 258 12.54 -3.24 -1.95
N LEU A 259 11.56 -3.67 -2.73
CA LEU A 259 11.34 -5.06 -3.11
C LEU A 259 12.10 -5.37 -4.39
N LYS A 260 13.14 -6.20 -4.30
CA LYS A 260 14.00 -6.57 -5.43
C LYS A 260 13.16 -7.27 -6.51
N GLY A 261 13.33 -6.86 -7.77
CA GLY A 261 12.55 -7.35 -8.90
C GLY A 261 11.07 -6.93 -8.93
N GLY A 262 10.60 -6.18 -7.93
CA GLY A 262 9.19 -5.79 -7.81
C GLY A 262 8.78 -4.83 -8.91
N ILE A 263 7.68 -5.13 -9.60
CA ILE A 263 7.01 -4.24 -10.57
C ILE A 263 5.90 -3.43 -9.88
N HIS A 264 5.24 -2.49 -10.56
CA HIS A 264 4.16 -1.69 -9.98
C HIS A 264 3.08 -2.51 -9.24
N GLN A 265 2.67 -3.64 -9.82
CA GLN A 265 1.69 -4.56 -9.25
C GLN A 265 2.33 -5.65 -8.36
N PHE A 266 3.44 -5.36 -7.66
CA PHE A 266 4.17 -6.34 -6.85
C PHE A 266 3.31 -7.00 -5.76
N MET A 267 2.22 -6.34 -5.33
CA MET A 267 1.24 -6.90 -4.40
C MET A 267 0.51 -8.14 -4.93
N LEU A 268 0.60 -8.39 -6.23
CA LEU A 268 0.08 -9.58 -6.87
C LEU A 268 1.20 -10.44 -7.46
N GLN A 269 2.45 -9.97 -7.50
CA GLN A 269 3.54 -10.65 -8.18
C GLN A 269 4.02 -11.88 -7.40
N PRO A 270 4.01 -13.09 -8.01
CA PRO A 270 4.51 -14.30 -7.36
C PRO A 270 5.96 -14.14 -6.90
N GLY A 271 6.29 -14.69 -5.74
CA GLY A 271 7.64 -14.61 -5.15
C GLY A 271 7.97 -13.29 -4.46
N ILE A 272 7.14 -12.24 -4.61
CA ILE A 272 7.32 -10.94 -3.94
C ILE A 272 6.14 -10.60 -3.03
N VAL A 273 4.91 -10.98 -3.43
CA VAL A 273 3.68 -10.69 -2.70
C VAL A 273 3.71 -11.11 -1.22
N ASP A 274 4.25 -12.30 -0.91
CA ASP A 274 4.28 -12.80 0.46
C ASP A 274 5.21 -11.96 1.34
N THR A 275 6.39 -11.61 0.81
CA THR A 275 7.34 -10.72 1.46
C THR A 275 6.72 -9.34 1.72
N TYR A 276 6.03 -8.77 0.72
CA TYR A 276 5.29 -7.52 0.89
C TYR A 276 4.25 -7.61 2.02
N ARG A 277 3.40 -8.64 2.00
CA ARG A 277 2.33 -8.83 3.00
C ARG A 277 2.88 -9.00 4.41
N GLN A 278 3.96 -9.77 4.58
CA GLN A 278 4.63 -9.93 5.86
C GLN A 278 5.14 -8.59 6.40
N GLN A 279 5.73 -7.74 5.55
CA GLN A 279 6.20 -6.42 5.96
C GLN A 279 5.04 -5.46 6.29
N ALA A 280 3.94 -5.51 5.53
CA ALA A 280 2.74 -4.73 5.84
C ALA A 280 2.09 -5.14 7.17
N ILE A 281 1.98 -6.45 7.43
CA ILE A 281 1.47 -7.01 8.70
C ILE A 281 2.40 -6.64 9.86
N SER A 282 3.72 -6.77 9.69
CA SER A 282 4.71 -6.39 10.69
C SER A 282 4.62 -4.90 11.02
N PHE A 283 4.51 -4.04 10.02
CA PHE A 283 4.31 -2.62 10.22
C PHE A 283 3.02 -2.33 10.99
N ALA A 284 1.88 -2.89 10.56
CA ALA A 284 0.61 -2.71 11.26
C ALA A 284 0.69 -3.20 12.71
N THR A 285 1.35 -4.33 12.96
CA THR A 285 1.50 -4.89 14.31
C THR A 285 2.20 -3.93 15.25
N ASN A 286 3.20 -3.22 14.74
CA ASN A 286 4.09 -2.31 15.50
C ASN A 286 3.75 -0.82 15.32
N ALA A 287 2.58 -0.50 14.75
CA ALA A 287 2.15 0.90 14.59
C ALA A 287 1.85 1.57 15.94
N GLN A 288 1.68 2.89 15.93
CA GLN A 288 1.41 3.70 17.12
C GLN A 288 -0.07 3.63 17.52
N TRP A 289 -0.48 2.47 18.03
CA TRP A 289 -1.85 2.23 18.50
C TRP A 289 -2.15 2.99 19.80
N GLY A 290 -3.43 3.26 20.03
CA GLY A 290 -3.95 4.01 21.19
C GLY A 290 -5.32 4.61 20.85
N LYS A 291 -6.04 5.15 21.86
CA LYS A 291 -7.28 5.89 21.59
C LYS A 291 -6.98 7.29 21.07
N VAL A 292 -7.95 7.87 20.38
CA VAL A 292 -7.89 9.27 19.94
C VAL A 292 -7.85 10.17 21.19
N GLY A 293 -6.90 11.10 21.25
CA GLY A 293 -6.72 12.00 22.39
C GLY A 293 -5.83 11.47 23.54
N GLU A 294 -5.51 10.18 23.56
CA GLU A 294 -4.47 9.66 24.45
C GLU A 294 -3.09 9.96 23.83
N GLY A 295 -2.21 10.60 24.62
CA GLY A 295 -0.80 10.78 24.26
C GLY A 295 -0.12 9.42 23.98
N PRO A 296 1.09 9.38 23.41
CA PRO A 296 1.76 8.12 23.15
C PRO A 296 1.90 7.33 24.47
N ALA A 297 1.06 6.30 24.64
CA ALA A 297 1.22 5.34 25.71
C ALA A 297 2.59 4.71 25.53
N ALA A 298 3.43 4.78 26.56
CA ALA A 298 4.77 4.21 26.55
C ALA A 298 4.67 2.72 26.20
N ALA A 299 5.04 2.38 24.97
CA ALA A 299 5.27 1.01 24.55
C ALA A 299 6.62 0.56 25.12
N GLU A 300 6.68 0.38 26.44
CA GLU A 300 7.76 -0.34 27.12
C GLU A 300 7.16 -1.50 27.93
N ALA A 301 7.89 -2.61 27.94
CA ALA A 301 7.56 -3.89 28.57
C ALA A 301 6.67 -4.88 27.79
N ALA A 302 7.11 -5.29 26.59
CA ALA A 302 6.84 -6.64 26.08
C ALA A 302 8.03 -7.21 25.28
N ALA A 303 9.25 -7.04 25.80
CA ALA A 303 10.45 -7.67 25.28
C ALA A 303 11.37 -8.12 26.43
N ALA A 304 10.82 -8.95 27.33
CA ALA A 304 11.62 -9.69 28.31
C ALA A 304 10.84 -10.94 28.75
N GLY A 305 10.94 -12.02 27.96
CA GLY A 305 10.66 -13.39 28.38
C GLY A 305 11.98 -14.14 28.56
N PRO A 306 12.05 -15.14 29.46
CA PRO A 306 13.29 -15.49 30.17
C PRO A 306 14.30 -16.22 29.29
N ALA A 307 15.58 -15.90 29.52
CA ALA A 307 16.72 -16.54 28.92
C ALA A 307 16.77 -18.04 29.23
N ALA A 308 16.75 -18.88 28.19
CA ALA A 308 17.16 -20.27 28.27
C ALA A 308 18.61 -20.38 27.80
N ASN A 309 19.50 -20.77 28.74
CA ASN A 309 20.90 -21.06 28.48
C ASN A 309 21.07 -22.34 27.63
N GLY A 310 21.90 -22.26 26.61
CA GLY A 310 22.41 -23.42 25.85
C GLY A 310 23.43 -22.97 24.78
N PRO A 311 24.66 -23.52 24.73
CA PRO A 311 25.75 -22.96 23.95
C PRO A 311 25.82 -23.57 22.53
N GLY A 312 26.15 -22.76 21.53
CA GLY A 312 26.31 -23.23 20.15
C GLY A 312 26.62 -22.11 19.17
N ASN A 313 27.87 -21.66 19.22
CA ASN A 313 28.50 -20.66 18.36
C ASN A 313 28.40 -20.99 16.86
N GLN A 314 27.79 -20.11 16.04
CA GLN A 314 28.22 -19.85 14.67
C GLN A 314 28.02 -18.36 14.32
N SER A 315 29.12 -17.74 13.91
CA SER A 315 29.31 -16.30 13.71
C SER A 315 28.54 -15.75 12.51
N SER A 316 27.62 -14.81 12.74
CA SER A 316 27.21 -13.85 11.71
C SER A 316 28.24 -12.72 11.65
N SER A 317 29.02 -12.67 10.57
CA SER A 317 29.98 -11.59 10.31
C SER A 317 29.24 -10.26 10.16
N ARG A 318 29.39 -9.35 11.13
CA ARG A 318 29.04 -7.93 10.99
C ARG A 318 29.99 -7.31 9.97
N LEU A 319 29.48 -7.03 8.76
CA LEU A 319 30.11 -6.07 7.88
C LEU A 319 29.63 -4.68 8.30
N VAL A 320 30.50 -3.95 8.99
CA VAL A 320 30.33 -2.52 9.29
C VAL A 320 30.72 -1.74 8.04
N SER A 321 29.77 -1.07 7.39
CA SER A 321 30.07 -0.03 6.40
C SER A 321 30.07 1.34 7.09
N ASN A 322 31.07 2.17 6.76
CA ASN A 322 31.41 3.44 7.44
C ASN A 322 30.37 4.57 7.39
N ASP A 323 29.15 4.35 6.88
CA ASP A 323 28.13 5.39 6.77
C ASP A 323 26.78 4.90 7.34
N GLY A 324 26.69 4.74 8.67
CA GLY A 324 25.49 4.91 9.50
C GLY A 324 24.14 4.27 9.13
N ALA A 325 24.05 3.40 8.12
CA ALA A 325 22.83 2.73 7.68
C ALA A 325 22.85 1.26 8.12
N ALA A 326 22.05 0.94 9.13
CA ALA A 326 21.80 -0.46 9.48
C ALA A 326 20.88 -1.09 8.42
N LEU A 327 21.48 -1.78 7.44
CA LEU A 327 20.76 -2.68 6.54
C LEU A 327 20.26 -3.89 7.35
N LEU A 328 19.04 -3.82 7.86
CA LEU A 328 18.33 -5.03 8.29
C LEU A 328 17.88 -5.76 7.01
N ALA A 329 18.77 -6.59 6.48
CA ALA A 329 18.44 -7.50 5.40
C ALA A 329 17.26 -8.39 5.86
N GLY A 330 16.12 -8.31 5.17
CA GLY A 330 15.06 -9.29 5.32
C GLY A 330 15.61 -10.69 5.02
N LEU A 331 15.09 -11.69 5.73
CA LEU A 331 15.63 -13.05 5.88
C LEU A 331 16.08 -13.81 4.61
N ASP A 332 15.77 -13.32 3.40
CA ASP A 332 16.11 -13.96 2.12
C ASP A 332 16.80 -13.04 1.09
N GLY A 333 17.28 -11.84 1.47
CA GLY A 333 17.97 -10.91 0.54
C GLY A 333 17.09 -10.30 -0.57
N GLN A 334 15.77 -10.50 -0.52
CA GLN A 334 14.77 -9.92 -1.42
C GLN A 334 14.38 -8.48 -1.09
N VAL A 335 14.84 -7.99 0.06
CA VAL A 335 14.42 -6.73 0.65
C VAL A 335 15.63 -5.87 0.96
N VAL A 336 15.59 -4.63 0.49
CA VAL A 336 16.49 -3.58 0.97
C VAL A 336 15.68 -2.63 1.85
N VAL A 337 15.95 -2.66 3.15
CA VAL A 337 15.42 -1.67 4.11
C VAL A 337 16.40 -0.50 4.17
N VAL A 338 15.92 0.69 3.88
CA VAL A 338 16.67 1.94 4.09
C VAL A 338 16.00 2.68 5.24
N GLU A 339 16.72 2.76 6.35
CA GLU A 339 16.34 3.59 7.49
C GLU A 339 17.00 4.97 7.36
N LYS A 340 16.31 6.00 7.83
CA LYS A 340 16.90 7.33 7.94
C LYS A 340 18.01 7.26 9.00
N PRO A 341 19.24 7.75 8.73
CA PRO A 341 20.22 7.89 9.80
C PRO A 341 19.62 8.78 10.89
N ALA A 342 19.80 8.40 12.16
CA ALA A 342 19.26 9.14 13.30
C ALA A 342 19.78 10.59 13.24
N ALA A 343 18.92 11.52 12.82
CA ALA A 343 19.33 12.90 12.60
C ALA A 343 19.45 13.61 13.96
N ALA A 344 20.68 13.91 14.35
CA ALA A 344 20.94 14.97 15.32
C ALA A 344 20.60 16.32 14.64
N GLY A 345 19.36 16.78 14.81
CA GLY A 345 18.87 18.03 14.24
C GLY A 345 18.29 17.89 12.84
N GLY A 346 17.24 18.66 12.55
CA GLY A 346 16.41 18.52 11.35
C GLY A 346 17.18 18.53 10.02
N VAL A 347 16.61 17.85 9.03
CA VAL A 347 17.15 17.76 7.66
C VAL A 347 17.19 19.16 7.05
N GLY A 348 18.39 19.74 6.95
CA GLY A 348 18.61 21.04 6.34
C GLY A 348 18.42 20.98 4.82
N VAL A 349 18.05 22.12 4.23
CA VAL A 349 17.86 22.29 2.77
C VAL A 349 19.03 21.74 1.95
N GLY A 350 20.27 21.80 2.45
CA GLY A 350 21.46 21.25 1.78
C GLY A 350 21.51 19.72 1.66
N GLU A 351 20.83 18.98 2.55
CA GLU A 351 20.75 17.52 2.46
C GLU A 351 19.72 17.07 1.41
N VAL A 352 18.63 17.84 1.27
CA VAL A 352 17.65 17.68 0.18
C VAL A 352 18.32 17.87 -1.19
N TRP A 353 19.16 18.90 -1.35
CA TRP A 353 19.90 19.14 -2.60
C TRP A 353 20.92 18.05 -2.92
N ARG A 354 21.63 17.52 -1.91
CA ARG A 354 22.58 16.40 -2.11
C ARG A 354 21.86 15.13 -2.57
N ASN A 355 20.68 14.82 -2.02
CA ASN A 355 19.90 13.65 -2.42
C ASN A 355 19.32 13.79 -3.84
N LEU A 356 18.86 14.99 -4.22
CA LEU A 356 18.46 15.29 -5.60
C LEU A 356 19.62 15.11 -6.60
N TRP A 357 20.83 15.48 -6.20
CA TRP A 357 22.02 15.34 -7.04
C TRP A 357 22.46 13.87 -7.18
N ALA A 358 22.45 13.11 -6.09
CA ALA A 358 22.77 11.68 -6.09
C ALA A 358 21.80 10.86 -6.97
N GLN A 359 20.51 11.19 -6.95
CA GLN A 359 19.52 10.58 -7.84
C GLN A 359 19.81 10.85 -9.32
N ARG A 360 20.29 12.05 -9.65
CA ARG A 360 20.61 12.44 -11.04
C ARG A 360 21.83 11.69 -11.58
N CYS A 361 22.83 11.40 -10.74
CA CYS A 361 24.01 10.63 -11.12
C CYS A 361 23.74 9.13 -11.27
N SER A 362 22.82 8.56 -10.50
CA SER A 362 22.48 7.13 -10.59
C SER A 362 21.80 6.70 -11.89
N LYS A 363 21.17 7.64 -12.61
CA LYS A 363 20.51 7.39 -13.91
C LYS A 363 21.45 7.43 -15.12
N ASN A 364 22.71 7.83 -14.93
CA ASN A 364 23.72 7.98 -15.99
C ASN A 364 24.83 6.91 -15.90
N LYS A 365 24.60 5.79 -15.21
CA LYS A 365 25.53 4.65 -15.15
C LYS A 365 24.90 3.38 -15.67
#